data_AF-A0AAP7N7P2-F1
#
_entry.id   AF-A0AAP7N7P2-F1
#
_cell.length_a   1.000
_cell.length_b   1.000
_cell.length_c   1.000
_cell.angle_alpha   90.00
_cell.angle_beta   90.00
_cell.angle_gamma   90.00
#
_symmetry.space_group_name_H-M   'P 1'
#
loop_
_entity.id
_entity.type
_entity.pdbx_description
1 polymer ?
#
loop_
_entity_poly.entity_id
_entity_poly.type
_entity_poly.pdbx_seq_one_letter_code
_entity_poly.pdbx_strand_id
1 'polypeptide(L)'
;MHVLFYDENKKYIGEADIEGKELPPNSTKAQIKPGMYDPEFDEIKGEWVEAATREYIDQTKGIPEPNPLMEQISAISKQLSAEELARKQAEEGQQALGMQLTNEIIVRKQAEAVNISMGKQLAALKLKVLELEGGVTSES
;
A
#
# COMPACT_ATOMS: atom_id res chain seq x y z
N MET A 1 -37.39 -9.38 -16.17
CA MET A 1 -37.29 -8.99 -17.59
C MET A 1 -36.63 -7.63 -17.60
N HIS A 2 -35.49 -7.48 -18.25
CA HIS A 2 -34.82 -6.19 -18.32
C HIS A 2 -35.51 -5.28 -19.34
N VAL A 3 -35.85 -4.06 -18.93
CA VAL A 3 -36.54 -3.07 -19.75
C VAL A 3 -35.92 -1.70 -19.55
N LEU A 4 -35.89 -0.90 -20.63
CA LEU A 4 -35.47 0.49 -20.63
C LEU A 4 -36.71 1.38 -20.72
N PHE A 5 -36.71 2.46 -19.95
CA PHE A 5 -37.79 3.44 -19.90
C PHE A 5 -37.44 4.69 -20.70
N TYR A 6 -38.46 5.32 -21.26
CA TYR A 6 -38.36 6.60 -21.92
C TYR A 6 -39.43 7.59 -21.43
N ASP A 7 -39.16 8.89 -21.57
CA ASP A 7 -40.12 9.94 -21.22
C ASP A 7 -41.14 10.22 -22.35
N GLU A 8 -41.97 11.25 -22.16
CA GLU A 8 -42.94 11.69 -23.17
C GLU A 8 -42.29 12.12 -24.50
N ASN A 9 -41.03 12.58 -24.45
CA ASN A 9 -40.22 12.97 -25.61
C ASN A 9 -39.40 11.79 -26.16
N LYS A 10 -39.67 10.56 -25.70
CA LYS A 10 -38.95 9.34 -26.07
C LYS A 10 -37.46 9.33 -25.67
N LYS A 11 -37.04 10.21 -24.76
CA LYS A 11 -35.67 10.24 -24.24
C LYS A 11 -35.48 9.15 -23.20
N TYR A 12 -34.31 8.53 -23.19
CA TYR A 12 -33.95 7.52 -22.19
C TYR A 12 -33.94 8.12 -20.77
N ILE A 13 -34.63 7.47 -19.82
CA ILE A 13 -34.71 7.93 -18.43
C ILE A 13 -34.26 6.90 -17.39
N GLY A 14 -33.97 5.66 -17.79
CA GLY A 14 -33.47 4.62 -16.89
C GLY A 14 -33.81 3.21 -17.32
N GLU A 15 -33.32 2.24 -16.57
CA GLU A 15 -33.51 0.81 -16.83
C GLU A 15 -33.84 0.07 -15.54
N ALA A 16 -34.63 -1.00 -15.64
CA ALA A 16 -34.93 -1.86 -14.50
C ALA A 16 -35.21 -3.30 -14.93
N ASP A 17 -34.99 -4.22 -14.00
CA ASP A 17 -35.49 -5.58 -14.09
C ASP A 17 -36.86 -5.70 -13.42
N ILE A 18 -37.88 -5.98 -14.22
CA ILE A 18 -39.26 -6.13 -13.74
C ILE A 18 -39.67 -7.60 -13.65
N GLU A 19 -40.47 -7.92 -12.64
CA GLU A 19 -41.13 -9.22 -12.51
C GLU A 19 -42.51 -9.15 -13.16
N GLY A 20 -42.66 -9.78 -14.33
CA GLY A 20 -43.91 -9.72 -15.10
C GLY A 20 -43.73 -10.16 -16.55
N LYS A 21 -44.84 -10.49 -17.21
CA LYS A 21 -44.84 -10.82 -18.66
C LYS A 21 -45.13 -9.61 -19.54
N GLU A 22 -45.79 -8.59 -19.00
CA GLU A 22 -46.21 -7.40 -19.72
C GLU A 22 -45.17 -6.29 -19.60
N LEU A 23 -45.04 -5.48 -20.66
CA LEU A 23 -44.18 -4.31 -20.69
C LEU A 23 -44.89 -3.15 -19.99
N PRO A 24 -44.24 -2.47 -19.02
CA PRO A 24 -44.73 -1.24 -18.45
C PRO A 24 -44.97 -0.16 -19.52
N PRO A 25 -45.82 0.83 -19.23
CA PRO A 25 -45.94 2.01 -20.08
C PRO A 25 -44.58 2.69 -20.29
N ASN A 26 -44.39 3.24 -21.49
CA ASN A 26 -43.16 3.93 -21.91
C ASN A 26 -41.89 3.12 -21.66
N SER A 27 -41.93 1.83 -21.97
CA SER A 27 -40.79 0.94 -21.82
C SER A 27 -40.57 0.09 -23.07
N THR A 28 -39.32 -0.32 -23.27
CA THR A 28 -38.89 -1.15 -24.39
C THR A 28 -37.88 -2.18 -23.92
N LYS A 29 -37.77 -3.29 -24.66
CA LYS A 29 -36.67 -4.26 -24.49
C LYS A 29 -35.47 -3.94 -25.39
N ALA A 30 -35.64 -2.99 -26.32
CA ALA A 30 -34.57 -2.56 -27.20
C ALA A 30 -33.42 -2.01 -26.37
N GLN A 31 -32.21 -2.46 -26.67
CA GLN A 31 -30.99 -2.05 -25.99
C GLN A 31 -30.41 -0.81 -26.67
N ILE A 32 -29.86 0.12 -25.89
CA ILE A 32 -29.10 1.26 -26.42
C ILE A 32 -27.76 0.75 -26.93
N LYS A 33 -27.37 1.14 -28.14
CA LYS A 33 -26.07 0.77 -28.71
C LYS A 33 -24.95 1.50 -27.94
N PRO A 34 -23.84 0.82 -27.59
CA PRO A 34 -22.75 1.47 -26.88
C PRO A 34 -22.16 2.63 -27.69
N GLY A 35 -21.94 3.77 -27.03
CA GLY A 35 -21.40 4.98 -27.65
C GLY A 35 -22.42 5.98 -28.20
N MET A 36 -23.71 5.78 -27.93
CA MET A 36 -24.78 6.76 -28.24
C MET A 36 -24.84 7.84 -27.15
N TYR A 37 -24.85 9.13 -27.53
CA TYR A 37 -24.70 10.27 -26.62
C TYR A 37 -26.03 10.90 -26.19
N ASP A 38 -27.10 10.77 -26.98
CA ASP A 38 -28.46 11.18 -26.62
C ASP A 38 -29.49 10.21 -27.25
N PRO A 39 -29.71 9.04 -26.61
CA PRO A 39 -30.62 8.02 -27.12
C PRO A 39 -32.08 8.48 -27.08
N GLU A 40 -32.72 8.43 -28.24
CA GLU A 40 -34.16 8.69 -28.41
C GLU A 40 -34.83 7.46 -29.00
N PHE A 41 -35.97 7.05 -28.43
CA PHE A 41 -36.66 5.84 -28.85
C PHE A 41 -37.58 6.09 -30.04
N ASP A 42 -37.28 5.46 -31.17
CA ASP A 42 -38.11 5.48 -32.37
C ASP A 42 -39.14 4.35 -32.28
N GLU A 43 -40.39 4.69 -31.90
CA GLU A 43 -41.47 3.71 -31.72
C GLU A 43 -41.88 3.01 -33.03
N ILE A 44 -41.63 3.64 -34.19
CA ILE A 44 -41.95 3.06 -35.50
C ILE A 44 -40.96 1.95 -35.84
N LYS A 45 -39.67 2.18 -35.53
CA LYS A 45 -38.61 1.19 -35.77
C LYS A 45 -38.42 0.22 -34.61
N GLY A 46 -38.91 0.57 -33.42
CA GLY A 46 -38.68 -0.19 -32.19
C GLY A 46 -37.22 -0.19 -31.76
N GLU A 47 -36.45 0.87 -32.05
CA GLU A 47 -35.03 0.96 -31.75
C GLU A 47 -34.63 2.34 -31.20
N TRP A 48 -33.48 2.40 -30.52
CA TRP A 48 -32.88 3.65 -30.09
C TRP A 48 -32.10 4.28 -31.25
N VAL A 49 -32.32 5.58 -31.47
CA VAL A 49 -31.62 6.40 -32.45
C VAL A 49 -30.84 7.51 -31.74
N GLU A 50 -29.74 7.94 -32.36
CA GLU A 50 -28.93 9.04 -31.86
C GLU A 50 -29.62 10.37 -32.23
N ALA A 51 -30.05 11.12 -31.23
CA ALA A 51 -30.63 12.45 -31.42
C ALA A 51 -29.57 13.57 -31.38
N ALA A 52 -28.38 13.29 -30.82
CA ALA A 52 -27.32 14.27 -30.77
C ALA A 52 -26.79 14.64 -32.16
N THR A 53 -26.52 15.93 -32.39
CA THR A 53 -25.84 16.36 -33.61
C THR A 53 -24.39 15.90 -33.62
N ARG A 54 -23.81 15.75 -34.81
CA ARG A 54 -22.37 15.42 -34.94
C ARG A 54 -21.50 16.45 -34.22
N GLU A 55 -21.86 17.73 -34.26
CA GLU A 55 -21.12 18.78 -33.56
C GLU A 55 -21.14 18.58 -32.03
N TYR A 56 -22.27 18.18 -31.45
CA TYR A 56 -22.37 17.88 -30.02
C TYR A 56 -21.53 16.64 -29.64
N ILE A 57 -21.59 15.60 -30.45
CA ILE A 57 -20.79 14.37 -30.28
C ILE A 57 -19.29 14.69 -30.37
N ASP A 58 -18.89 15.51 -31.33
CA ASP A 58 -17.48 15.86 -31.53
C ASP A 58 -16.95 16.79 -30.43
N GLN A 59 -17.80 17.66 -29.86
CA GLN A 59 -17.46 18.46 -28.68
C GLN A 59 -17.31 17.61 -27.41
N THR A 60 -18.18 16.62 -27.22
CA THR A 60 -18.14 15.72 -26.05
C THR A 60 -17.06 14.64 -26.14
N LYS A 61 -16.53 14.36 -27.35
CA LYS A 61 -15.29 13.59 -27.56
C LYS A 61 -14.01 14.38 -27.23
N GLY A 62 -14.12 15.61 -26.73
CA GLY A 62 -13.00 16.47 -26.37
C GLY A 62 -11.90 15.74 -25.60
N ILE A 63 -10.66 15.97 -26.03
CA ILE A 63 -9.39 15.53 -25.43
C ILE A 63 -9.50 15.64 -23.90
N PRO A 64 -9.09 14.63 -23.10
CA PRO A 64 -9.15 14.73 -21.66
C PRO A 64 -8.42 16.00 -21.24
N GLU A 65 -9.14 16.96 -20.66
CA GLU A 65 -8.48 18.11 -20.05
C GLU A 65 -7.46 17.55 -19.04
N PRO A 66 -6.21 18.04 -19.04
CA PRO A 66 -5.24 17.61 -18.06
C PRO A 66 -5.81 17.90 -16.68
N ASN A 67 -6.19 16.84 -15.96
CA ASN A 67 -6.81 16.98 -14.66
C ASN A 67 -5.70 17.20 -13.63
N PRO A 68 -5.53 18.41 -13.07
CA PRO A 68 -4.46 18.69 -12.12
C PRO A 68 -4.55 17.85 -10.85
N LEU A 69 -5.72 17.28 -10.52
CA LEU A 69 -5.84 16.31 -9.43
C LEU A 69 -5.15 14.98 -9.78
N MET A 70 -5.21 14.55 -11.03
CA MET A 70 -4.62 13.28 -11.46
C MET A 70 -3.09 13.34 -11.45
N GLU A 71 -2.52 14.49 -11.82
CA GLU A 71 -1.08 14.74 -11.67
C GLU A 71 -0.64 14.76 -10.20
N GLN A 72 -1.42 15.43 -9.33
CA GLN A 72 -1.15 15.45 -7.90
C GLN A 72 -1.23 14.05 -7.27
N ILE A 73 -2.25 13.26 -7.62
CA ILE A 73 -2.39 11.88 -7.16
C ILE A 73 -1.18 11.05 -7.60
N SER A 74 -0.75 11.17 -8.87
CA SER A 74 0.42 10.48 -9.38
C SER A 74 1.71 10.86 -8.64
N ALA A 75 1.88 12.16 -8.33
CA ALA A 75 3.01 12.65 -7.54
C ALA A 75 3.00 12.08 -6.11
N ILE A 76 1.83 12.09 -5.45
CA ILE A 76 1.65 11.52 -4.11
C ILE A 76 1.95 10.03 -4.10
N SER A 77 1.47 9.26 -5.09
CA SER A 77 1.76 7.83 -5.19
C SER A 77 3.26 7.54 -5.31
N LYS A 78 3.99 8.34 -6.10
CA LYS A 78 5.45 8.22 -6.22
C LYS A 78 6.15 8.53 -4.90
N GLN A 79 5.73 9.58 -4.20
CA GLN A 79 6.28 9.93 -2.89
C GLN A 79 6.04 8.84 -1.85
N LEU A 80 4.82 8.28 -1.81
CA LEU A 80 4.48 7.20 -0.88
C LEU A 80 5.35 5.96 -1.12
N SER A 81 5.53 5.59 -2.39
CA SER A 81 6.38 4.44 -2.74
C SER A 81 7.85 4.64 -2.34
N ALA A 82 8.37 5.87 -2.50
CA ALA A 82 9.72 6.21 -2.09
C ALA A 82 9.88 6.20 -0.55
N GLU A 83 8.89 6.70 0.18
CA GLU A 83 8.87 6.70 1.64
C GLU A 83 8.78 5.27 2.21
N GLU A 84 7.95 4.40 1.62
CA GLU A 84 7.88 2.98 2.02
C GLU A 84 9.23 2.28 1.85
N LEU A 85 9.93 2.55 0.75
CA LEU A 85 11.27 2.00 0.52
C LEU A 85 12.28 2.52 1.54
N ALA A 86 12.26 3.83 1.83
CA ALA A 86 13.15 4.45 2.81
C ALA A 86 12.91 3.89 4.21
N ARG A 87 11.65 3.70 4.61
CA ARG A 87 11.28 3.08 5.88
C ARG A 87 11.79 1.65 6.00
N LYS A 88 11.65 0.84 4.95
CA LYS A 88 12.16 -0.53 4.95
C LYS A 88 13.67 -0.58 5.15
N GLN A 89 14.42 0.29 4.45
CA GLN A 89 15.87 0.38 4.62
C GLN A 89 16.26 0.84 6.04
N ALA A 90 15.52 1.79 6.61
CA ALA A 90 15.75 2.25 7.98
C ALA A 90 15.49 1.13 9.00
N GLU A 91 14.45 0.33 8.82
CA GLU A 91 14.14 -0.82 9.68
C GLU A 91 15.24 -1.89 9.61
N GLU A 92 15.69 -2.25 8.41
CA GLU A 92 16.81 -3.17 8.21
C GLU A 92 18.09 -2.64 8.90
N GLY A 93 18.36 -1.34 8.78
CA GLY A 93 19.46 -0.68 9.48
C GLY A 93 19.35 -0.77 11.01
N GLN A 94 18.16 -0.55 11.57
CA GLN A 94 17.92 -0.67 13.01
C GLN A 94 18.11 -2.12 13.50
N GLN A 95 17.64 -3.11 12.74
CA GLN A 95 17.84 -4.52 13.09
C GLN A 95 19.32 -4.88 13.08
N ALA A 96 20.08 -4.44 12.08
CA ALA A 96 21.53 -4.67 12.01
C ALA A 96 22.27 -4.05 13.21
N LEU A 97 21.91 -2.81 13.58
CA LEU A 97 22.46 -2.15 14.76
C LEU A 97 22.11 -2.90 16.06
N GLY A 98 20.87 -3.40 16.18
CA GLY A 98 20.45 -4.22 17.31
C GLY A 98 21.25 -5.52 17.46
N MET A 99 21.55 -6.18 16.33
CA MET A 99 22.42 -7.37 16.32
C MET A 99 23.85 -7.03 16.73
N GLN A 100 24.42 -5.92 16.21
CA GLN A 100 25.76 -5.48 16.59
C GLN A 100 25.86 -5.18 18.09
N LEU A 101 24.88 -4.47 18.65
CA LEU A 101 24.85 -4.15 20.08
C LEU A 101 24.77 -5.43 20.93
N THR A 102 23.97 -6.40 20.49
CA THR A 102 23.86 -7.70 21.17
C THR A 102 25.21 -8.43 21.20
N ASN A 103 25.91 -8.45 20.06
CA ASN A 103 27.25 -9.05 19.98
C ASN A 103 28.25 -8.32 20.88
N GLU A 104 28.22 -6.99 20.90
CA GLU A 104 29.11 -6.21 21.77
C GLU A 104 28.86 -6.48 23.26
N ILE A 105 27.59 -6.58 23.68
CA ILE A 105 27.23 -6.95 25.06
C ILE A 105 27.80 -8.32 25.42
N ILE A 106 27.70 -9.31 24.53
CA ILE A 106 28.26 -10.66 24.74
C ILE A 106 29.78 -10.59 24.91
N VAL A 107 30.47 -9.86 24.03
CA VAL A 107 31.93 -9.70 24.09
C VAL A 107 32.36 -9.02 25.39
N ARG A 108 31.67 -7.95 25.81
CA ARG A 108 31.96 -7.26 27.07
C ARG A 108 31.78 -8.17 28.28
N LYS A 109 30.69 -8.96 28.32
CA LYS A 109 30.44 -9.92 29.40
C LYS A 109 31.52 -11.00 29.48
N GLN A 110 32.00 -11.48 28.34
CA GLN A 110 33.13 -12.42 28.30
C GLN A 110 34.42 -11.78 28.80
N ALA A 111 34.73 -10.55 28.38
CA ALA A 111 35.91 -9.82 28.83
C ALA A 111 35.88 -9.55 30.35
N GLU A 112 34.72 -9.19 30.91
CA GLU A 112 34.53 -9.03 32.36
C GLU A 112 34.80 -10.34 33.12
N ALA A 113 34.28 -11.47 32.62
CA ALA A 113 34.53 -12.78 33.23
C ALA A 113 36.03 -13.15 33.24
N VAL A 114 36.74 -12.86 32.14
CA VAL A 114 38.19 -13.05 32.04
C VAL A 114 38.92 -12.15 33.04
N ASN A 115 38.58 -10.86 33.09
CA ASN A 115 39.20 -9.90 34.02
C ASN A 115 39.02 -10.31 35.49
N ILE A 116 37.82 -10.77 35.86
CA ILE A 116 37.53 -11.29 37.22
C ILE A 116 38.41 -12.51 37.52
N SER A 117 38.53 -13.45 36.56
CA SER A 117 39.36 -14.65 36.72
C SER A 117 40.84 -14.29 36.89
N MET A 118 41.37 -13.39 36.05
CA MET A 118 42.75 -12.93 36.14
C MET A 118 43.03 -12.22 37.47
N GLY A 119 42.09 -11.39 37.96
CA GLY A 119 42.20 -10.75 39.27
C GLY A 119 42.32 -11.76 40.41
N LYS A 120 41.51 -12.84 40.37
CA LYS A 120 41.61 -13.94 41.34
C LYS A 120 42.96 -14.67 41.27
N GLN A 121 43.44 -14.97 40.06
CA GLN A 121 44.74 -15.62 39.86
C GLN A 121 45.89 -14.75 40.37
N LEU A 122 45.86 -13.44 40.12
CA LEU A 122 46.87 -12.51 40.60
C LEU A 122 46.88 -12.43 42.13
N ALA A 123 45.71 -12.38 42.77
CA ALA A 123 45.60 -12.41 44.23
C ALA A 123 46.18 -13.72 44.81
N ALA A 124 45.87 -14.86 44.20
CA ALA A 124 46.43 -16.15 44.61
C ALA A 124 47.95 -16.22 44.43
N LEU A 125 48.50 -15.66 43.34
CA LEU A 125 49.95 -15.57 43.13
C LEU A 125 50.62 -14.67 44.16
N LYS A 126 50.04 -13.51 44.48
CA LYS A 126 50.57 -12.61 45.53
C LYS A 126 50.62 -13.30 46.90
N LEU A 127 49.56 -14.05 47.25
CA LEU A 127 49.55 -14.84 48.48
C LEU A 127 50.68 -15.87 48.52
N LYS A 128 50.85 -16.65 47.43
CA LYS A 128 51.95 -17.63 47.34
C LYS A 128 53.34 -16.99 47.44
N VAL A 129 53.54 -15.81 46.84
CA VAL A 129 54.82 -15.09 46.94
C VAL A 129 55.07 -14.66 48.39
N LEU A 130 54.07 -14.11 49.09
CA LEU A 130 54.21 -13.73 50.51
C LEU A 130 54.50 -14.94 51.41
N GLU A 131 53.88 -16.09 51.15
CA GLU A 131 54.18 -17.34 51.86
C GLU A 131 55.63 -17.79 51.65
N LEU A 132 56.13 -17.70 50.41
CA LEU A 132 57.52 -18.02 50.08
C LEU A 132 58.51 -17.03 50.70
N GLU A 133 58.23 -15.72 50.67
CA GLU A 133 59.10 -14.68 51.25
C GLU A 133 59.10 -14.71 52.80
N GLY A 134 57.94 -14.97 53.43
CA GLY A 134 57.83 -15.14 54.88
C GLY A 134 58.45 -16.44 55.39
N GLY A 135 58.46 -17.50 54.58
CA GLY A 135 59.08 -18.79 54.88
C GLY A 135 60.62 -18.77 54.91
N VAL A 136 61.28 -17.74 54.37
CA VAL A 136 62.76 -17.62 54.33
C VAL A 136 63.34 -17.04 55.63
N THR A 137 62.56 -16.94 56.71
CA THR A 137 63.05 -16.43 58.01
C THR A 137 63.24 -17.51 59.09
N SER A 138 63.20 -18.80 58.73
CA SER A 138 63.44 -19.87 59.71
C SER A 138 64.37 -20.96 59.19
N GLU A 139 65.64 -20.61 58.97
CA GLU A 139 66.72 -21.59 59.07
C GLU A 139 67.96 -21.00 59.76
N SER A 140 68.23 -21.56 60.95
CA SER A 140 69.50 -21.67 61.72
C SER A 140 70.17 -20.43 62.31
#